data_AF-A0A1H6F507-F1
#
_entry.id   AF-A0A1H6F507-F1
#
_cell.length_a   1.000
_cell.length_b   1.000
_cell.length_c   1.000
_cell.angle_alpha   90.00
_cell.angle_beta   90.00
_cell.angle_gamma   90.00
#
_symmetry.space_group_name_H-M   'P 1'
#
loop_
_entity.id
_entity.type
_entity.pdbx_description
1 polymer ?
#
loop_
_entity_poly.entity_id
_entity_poly.type
_entity_poly.pdbx_seq_one_letter_code
_entity_poly.pdbx_strand_id
1 'polypeptide(L)'
;MAEGRTFKRCSCRDDDGKALGQQCPKLRRPGGGWSYRHGIWNYQIELPPAPDGKRRGPLRRGGFATQDAAEAELGRVRDLLALADPREPATRTQIADLIKRTLAETDTLPNVETVRRKVKTGQHLTQEITVEQWLAEFLN
;
A
#
# COMPACT_ATOMS: atom_id res chain seq x y z
N MET A 1 -10.91 10.74 1.16
CA MET A 1 -9.79 9.85 0.77
C MET A 1 -9.56 8.81 1.86
N ALA A 2 -8.99 7.64 1.56
CA ALA A 2 -8.71 6.66 2.61
C ALA A 2 -7.54 7.16 3.47
N GLU A 3 -7.79 7.42 4.75
CA GLU A 3 -6.83 8.01 5.66
C GLU A 3 -5.92 6.92 6.24
N GLY A 4 -4.72 6.77 5.65
CA GLY A 4 -3.69 5.92 6.22
C GLY A 4 -2.93 6.57 7.37
N ARG A 5 -2.27 5.74 8.19
CA ARG A 5 -1.45 6.18 9.33
C ARG A 5 -0.09 5.49 9.34
N THR A 6 0.91 6.17 9.88
CA THR A 6 2.22 5.59 10.20
C THR A 6 2.31 5.27 11.70
N PHE A 7 3.06 4.22 12.02
CA PHE A 7 3.26 3.77 13.40
C PHE A 7 4.52 2.92 13.49
N LYS A 8 5.05 2.72 14.70
CA LYS A 8 6.13 1.75 14.93
C LYS A 8 5.60 0.41 15.42
N ARG A 9 6.24 -0.67 14.98
CA ARG A 9 6.02 -2.03 15.52
C ARG A 9 7.33 -2.58 16.05
N CYS A 10 7.26 -3.31 17.16
CA CYS A 10 8.38 -4.05 17.73
C CYS A 10 7.98 -5.52 17.94
N SER A 11 8.98 -6.38 18.12
CA SER A 11 8.85 -7.80 18.44
C SER A 11 8.90 -8.12 19.94
N CYS A 12 8.95 -7.10 20.82
CA CYS A 12 8.97 -7.30 22.26
C CYS A 12 7.77 -8.11 22.74
N ARG A 13 8.02 -8.95 23.75
CA ARG A 13 7.06 -9.81 24.41
C ARG A 13 7.02 -9.51 25.91
N ASP A 14 5.90 -9.78 26.54
CA ASP A 14 5.78 -9.83 28.01
C ASP A 14 6.41 -11.12 28.56
N ASP A 15 6.40 -11.24 29.89
CA ASP A 15 6.90 -12.41 30.63
C ASP A 15 6.14 -13.70 30.28
N ASP A 16 4.87 -13.61 29.88
CA ASP A 16 4.04 -14.72 29.38
C ASP A 16 4.34 -15.08 27.90
N GLY A 17 5.27 -14.37 27.25
CA GLY A 17 5.69 -14.61 25.87
C GLY A 17 4.72 -14.06 24.80
N LYS A 18 3.71 -13.28 25.19
CA LYS A 18 2.76 -12.62 24.30
C LYS A 18 3.35 -11.30 23.77
N ALA A 19 3.08 -11.01 22.50
CA ALA A 19 3.61 -9.80 21.87
C ALA A 19 2.97 -8.54 22.46
N LEU A 20 3.81 -7.61 22.94
CA LEU A 20 3.37 -6.32 23.51
C LEU A 20 2.76 -5.39 22.45
N GLY A 21 3.21 -5.52 21.19
CA GLY A 21 2.72 -4.71 20.09
C GLY A 21 2.84 -3.20 20.37
N GLN A 22 1.73 -2.47 20.24
CA GLN A 22 1.68 -1.02 20.47
C GLN A 22 1.79 -0.62 21.94
N GLN A 23 1.57 -1.54 22.87
CA GLN A 23 1.66 -1.28 24.31
C GLN A 23 3.09 -1.36 24.82
N CYS A 24 4.05 -1.71 23.96
CA CYS A 24 5.46 -1.79 24.34
C CYS A 24 5.95 -0.41 24.84
N PRO A 25 6.38 -0.31 26.12
CA PRO A 25 6.80 0.97 26.69
C PRO A 25 8.04 1.53 25.98
N LYS A 26 8.88 0.66 25.38
CA LYS A 26 10.08 1.05 24.64
C LYS A 26 9.77 1.79 23.33
N LEU A 27 8.54 1.72 22.82
CA LEU A 27 8.14 2.42 21.59
C LEU A 27 7.99 3.92 21.78
N ARG A 28 7.74 4.39 23.01
CA ARG A 28 7.52 5.80 23.33
C ARG A 28 8.65 6.34 24.20
N ARG A 29 8.97 7.62 24.02
CA ARG A 29 9.89 8.35 24.90
C ARG A 29 9.10 9.00 26.04
N PRO A 30 9.76 9.39 27.14
CA PRO A 30 9.21 10.39 28.05
C PRO A 30 8.74 11.62 27.24
N GLY A 31 7.47 12.01 27.38
CA GLY A 31 6.84 13.06 26.56
C GLY A 31 5.98 12.57 25.38
N GLY A 32 5.81 11.25 25.20
CA GLY A 32 4.81 10.69 24.27
C GLY A 32 5.25 10.57 22.80
N GLY A 33 6.39 11.14 22.43
CA GLY A 33 6.99 10.97 21.11
C GLY A 33 7.47 9.54 20.83
N TRP A 34 7.65 9.19 19.55
CA TRP A 34 8.18 7.88 19.16
C TRP A 34 9.66 7.72 19.48
N SER A 35 10.05 6.57 20.04
CA SER A 35 11.46 6.22 20.27
C SER A 35 12.22 6.09 18.95
N TYR A 36 13.41 6.66 18.86
CA TYR A 36 14.30 6.49 17.70
C TYR A 36 15.06 5.16 17.74
N ARG A 37 15.35 4.65 18.95
CA ARG A 37 16.15 3.44 19.17
C ARG A 37 15.34 2.14 19.15
N HIS A 38 14.03 2.23 19.07
CA HIS A 38 13.16 1.06 19.22
C HIS A 38 12.02 1.07 18.21
N GLY A 39 11.67 -0.13 17.75
CA GLY A 39 10.61 -0.35 16.76
C GLY A 39 10.97 0.11 15.35
N ILE A 40 10.38 -0.56 14.39
CA ILE A 40 10.53 -0.30 12.94
C ILE A 40 9.31 0.49 12.48
N TRP A 41 9.49 1.43 11.56
CA TRP A 41 8.38 2.19 11.00
C TRP A 41 7.56 1.33 10.03
N ASN A 42 6.25 1.50 10.12
CA ASN A 42 5.23 0.82 9.35
C ASN A 42 4.16 1.84 8.95
N TYR A 43 3.38 1.53 7.93
CA TYR A 43 2.14 2.23 7.63
C TYR A 43 0.98 1.26 7.44
N GLN A 44 -0.23 1.78 7.64
CA GLN A 44 -1.47 1.10 7.33
C GLN A 44 -2.38 2.05 6.54
N ILE A 45 -3.04 1.54 5.50
CA ILE A 45 -4.08 2.25 4.77
C ILE A 45 -5.24 1.31 4.41
N GLU A 46 -6.48 1.78 4.57
CA GLU A 46 -7.64 1.06 4.09
C GLU A 46 -7.68 1.11 2.56
N LEU A 47 -7.94 -0.02 1.93
CA LEU A 47 -8.10 -0.13 0.49
C LEU A 47 -9.59 -0.23 0.13
N PRO A 48 -9.98 0.15 -1.10
CA PRO A 48 -11.31 -0.11 -1.63
C PRO A 48 -11.74 -1.59 -1.45
N PRO A 49 -13.06 -1.85 -1.30
CA PRO A 49 -13.58 -3.21 -1.24
C PRO A 49 -13.18 -4.03 -2.47
N ALA A 50 -13.26 -5.35 -2.35
CA ALA A 50 -13.06 -6.24 -3.49
C ALA A 50 -14.21 -6.10 -4.52
N PRO A 51 -14.01 -6.56 -5.78
CA PRO A 51 -15.06 -6.52 -6.81
C PRO A 51 -16.36 -7.20 -6.39
N ASP A 52 -16.30 -8.21 -5.52
CA ASP A 52 -17.44 -8.93 -4.94
C ASP A 52 -18.13 -8.16 -3.79
N GLY A 53 -17.75 -6.90 -3.56
CA GLY A 53 -18.28 -6.04 -2.50
C GLY A 53 -17.76 -6.37 -1.10
N LYS A 54 -16.94 -7.42 -0.92
CA LYS A 54 -16.43 -7.77 0.40
C LYS A 54 -15.40 -6.76 0.89
N ARG A 55 -15.42 -6.53 2.20
CA ARG A 55 -14.42 -5.67 2.85
C ARG A 55 -13.03 -6.25 2.63
N ARG A 56 -12.15 -5.46 2.03
CA ARG A 56 -10.74 -5.77 1.88
C ARG A 56 -10.01 -5.46 3.19
N GLY A 57 -9.18 -6.39 3.65
CA GLY A 57 -8.25 -6.10 4.76
C GLY A 57 -7.29 -4.97 4.39
N PRO A 58 -6.91 -4.10 5.34
CA PRO A 58 -6.04 -2.95 5.06
C PRO A 58 -4.69 -3.38 4.52
N LEU A 59 -4.10 -2.53 3.68
CA LEU A 59 -2.71 -2.67 3.31
C LEU A 59 -1.85 -2.27 4.51
N ARG A 60 -0.96 -3.17 4.92
CA ARG A 60 0.04 -2.94 5.96
C ARG A 60 1.42 -3.24 5.40
N ARG A 61 2.33 -2.30 5.59
CA ARG A 61 3.72 -2.39 5.13
C ARG A 61 4.65 -1.90 6.22
N GLY A 62 5.84 -2.50 6.28
CA GLY A 62 6.82 -2.26 7.33
C GLY A 62 8.23 -2.38 6.78
N GLY A 63 9.22 -2.15 7.66
CA GLY A 63 10.63 -2.19 7.26
C GLY A 63 11.25 -0.81 7.05
N PHE A 64 10.52 0.27 7.32
CA PHE A 64 11.02 1.62 7.11
C PHE A 64 11.95 2.06 8.25
N ALA A 65 13.07 2.70 7.90
CA ALA A 65 14.03 3.23 8.85
C ALA A 65 13.53 4.52 9.53
N THR A 66 12.76 5.35 8.80
CA THR A 66 12.25 6.64 9.27
C THR A 66 10.73 6.76 9.08
N GLN A 67 10.13 7.70 9.80
CA GLN A 67 8.71 8.03 9.63
C GLN A 67 8.46 8.55 8.23
N ASP A 68 9.32 9.46 7.75
CA ASP A 68 9.22 10.08 6.43
C ASP A 68 9.27 9.02 5.31
N ALA A 69 10.10 7.98 5.44
CA ALA A 69 10.14 6.90 4.46
C ALA A 69 8.81 6.12 4.41
N ALA A 70 8.21 5.84 5.57
CA ALA A 70 6.89 5.21 5.63
C ALA A 70 5.78 6.13 5.10
N GLU A 71 5.85 7.43 5.38
CA GLU A 71 4.91 8.43 4.89
C GLU A 71 5.02 8.64 3.39
N ALA A 72 6.23 8.64 2.83
CA ALA A 72 6.47 8.72 1.40
C ALA A 72 5.87 7.51 0.66
N GLU A 73 6.08 6.29 1.17
CA GLU A 73 5.47 5.10 0.56
C GLU A 73 3.94 5.11 0.69
N LEU A 74 3.41 5.53 1.85
CA LEU A 74 1.98 5.73 2.04
C LEU A 74 1.41 6.79 1.07
N GLY A 75 2.15 7.87 0.81
CA GLY A 75 1.83 8.89 -0.18
C GLY A 75 1.68 8.29 -1.58
N ARG A 76 2.64 7.48 -2.01
CA ARG A 76 2.57 6.77 -3.31
C ARG A 76 1.33 5.89 -3.43
N VAL A 77 0.93 5.19 -2.37
CA VAL A 77 -0.31 4.41 -2.38
C VAL A 77 -1.54 5.30 -2.54
N ARG A 78 -1.57 6.46 -1.87
CA ARG A 78 -2.66 7.43 -2.01
C ARG A 78 -2.72 7.97 -3.44
N ASP A 79 -1.57 8.31 -4.01
CA ASP A 79 -1.47 8.83 -5.38
C ASP A 79 -2.00 7.81 -6.39
N LEU A 80 -1.60 6.55 -6.26
CA LEU A 80 -2.14 5.46 -7.09
C LEU A 80 -3.67 5.39 -6.99
N LEU A 81 -4.22 5.36 -5.77
CA LEU A 81 -5.68 5.28 -5.57
C LEU A 81 -6.41 6.53 -6.07
N ALA A 82 -5.75 7.67 -6.11
CA ALA A 82 -6.28 8.93 -6.62
C ALA A 82 -6.25 9.05 -8.15
N LEU A 83 -5.62 8.11 -8.85
CA LEU A 83 -5.66 8.05 -10.32
C LEU A 83 -7.04 7.66 -10.86
N ALA A 84 -7.87 7.00 -10.06
CA ALA A 84 -9.23 6.65 -10.45
C ALA A 84 -10.15 7.88 -10.38
N ASP A 85 -10.96 8.08 -11.42
CA ASP A 85 -12.04 9.07 -11.38
C ASP A 85 -13.01 8.73 -10.24
N PRO A 86 -13.42 9.69 -9.38
CA PRO A 86 -14.41 9.46 -8.33
C PRO A 86 -15.74 8.87 -8.81
N ARG A 87 -16.09 9.08 -10.10
CA ARG A 87 -17.30 8.54 -10.75
C ARG A 87 -17.14 7.09 -11.19
N GLU A 88 -15.93 6.54 -11.18
CA GLU A 88 -15.61 5.18 -11.63
C GLU A 88 -15.03 4.33 -10.48
N PRO A 89 -15.87 3.87 -9.53
CA PRO A 89 -15.39 3.09 -8.38
C PRO A 89 -14.71 1.77 -8.76
N ALA A 90 -15.07 1.20 -9.93
CA ALA A 90 -14.46 -0.03 -10.45
C ALA A 90 -12.96 0.14 -10.73
N THR A 91 -12.55 1.26 -11.34
CA THR A 91 -11.15 1.59 -11.62
C THR A 91 -10.34 1.66 -10.33
N ARG A 92 -10.92 2.24 -9.27
CA ARG A 92 -10.27 2.33 -7.97
C ARG A 92 -10.03 0.95 -7.34
N THR A 93 -10.98 0.03 -7.50
CA THR A 93 -10.85 -1.37 -7.06
C THR A 93 -9.77 -2.10 -7.85
N GLN A 94 -9.71 -1.93 -9.17
CA GLN A 94 -8.66 -2.53 -10.02
C GLN A 94 -7.26 -2.03 -9.65
N ILE A 95 -7.11 -0.74 -9.33
CA ILE A 95 -5.84 -0.19 -8.84
C ILE A 95 -5.47 -0.83 -7.49
N ALA A 96 -6.43 -1.04 -6.59
CA ALA A 96 -6.18 -1.71 -5.31
C ALA A 96 -5.76 -3.18 -5.49
N ASP A 97 -6.28 -3.87 -6.50
CA ASP A 97 -5.86 -5.23 -6.88
C ASP A 97 -4.45 -5.23 -7.45
N LEU A 98 -4.15 -4.30 -8.35
CA LEU A 98 -2.81 -4.13 -8.91
C LEU A 98 -1.78 -3.88 -7.81
N ILE A 99 -2.06 -2.97 -6.86
CA ILE A 99 -1.18 -2.70 -5.72
C ILE A 99 -0.88 -3.98 -4.95
N LYS A 100 -1.92 -4.76 -4.59
CA LYS A 100 -1.71 -6.00 -3.82
C LYS A 100 -0.92 -7.04 -4.60
N ARG A 101 -1.23 -7.22 -5.88
CA ARG A 101 -0.55 -8.18 -6.75
C ARG A 101 0.93 -7.85 -6.90
N THR A 102 1.25 -6.61 -7.30
CA THR A 102 2.65 -6.18 -7.48
C THR A 102 3.45 -6.26 -6.19
N LEU A 103 2.84 -5.91 -5.04
CA LEU A 103 3.50 -6.06 -3.74
C LEU A 103 3.73 -7.53 -3.36
N ALA A 104 2.81 -8.43 -3.70
CA ALA A 104 2.99 -9.86 -3.43
C ALA A 104 4.09 -10.48 -4.32
N GLU A 105 4.25 -9.99 -5.55
CA GLU A 105 5.21 -10.51 -6.53
C GLU A 105 6.61 -9.92 -6.36
N THR A 106 6.70 -8.62 -6.10
CA THR A 106 7.97 -7.87 -6.20
C THR A 106 8.40 -7.20 -4.90
N ASP A 107 7.55 -7.20 -3.87
CA ASP A 107 7.72 -6.42 -2.65
C ASP A 107 7.83 -4.89 -2.88
N THR A 108 7.48 -4.41 -4.09
CA THR A 108 7.52 -2.99 -4.46
C THR A 108 6.16 -2.48 -4.95
N LEU A 109 5.92 -1.18 -4.82
CA LEU A 109 4.71 -0.55 -5.36
C LEU A 109 4.80 -0.40 -6.88
N PRO A 110 3.67 -0.51 -7.60
CA PRO A 110 3.64 -0.20 -9.01
C PRO A 110 3.96 1.28 -9.25
N ASN A 111 4.67 1.57 -10.34
CA ASN A 111 5.05 2.94 -10.69
C ASN A 111 3.80 3.78 -11.02
N VAL A 112 3.66 4.92 -10.34
CA VAL A 112 2.48 5.81 -10.45
C VAL A 112 2.24 6.30 -11.87
N GLU A 113 3.29 6.71 -12.58
CA GLU A 113 3.18 7.25 -13.94
C GLU A 113 2.81 6.15 -14.95
N THR A 114 3.35 4.95 -14.78
CA THR A 114 2.93 3.78 -15.59
C THR A 114 1.45 3.48 -15.40
N VAL A 115 0.96 3.47 -14.15
CA VAL A 115 -0.46 3.22 -13.86
C VAL A 115 -1.32 4.36 -14.40
N ARG A 116 -0.90 5.62 -14.22
CA ARG A 116 -1.60 6.81 -14.75
C ARG A 116 -1.79 6.71 -16.25
N ARG A 117 -0.74 6.33 -16.98
CA ARG A 117 -0.80 6.16 -18.45
C ARG A 117 -1.82 5.09 -18.84
N LYS A 118 -1.80 3.93 -18.17
CA LYS A 118 -2.76 2.83 -18.44
C LYS A 118 -4.20 3.23 -18.15
N VAL A 119 -4.46 3.93 -17.05
CA VAL A 119 -5.80 4.45 -16.74
C VAL A 119 -6.26 5.44 -17.82
N LYS A 120 -5.40 6.37 -18.24
CA LYS A 120 -5.74 7.36 -19.28
C LYS A 120 -6.04 6.76 -20.65
N THR A 121 -5.33 5.70 -21.04
CA THR A 121 -5.53 5.04 -22.34
C THR A 121 -6.66 4.01 -22.33
N GLY A 122 -7.35 3.82 -21.20
CA GLY A 122 -8.39 2.79 -21.07
C GLY A 122 -7.85 1.36 -21.14
N GLN A 123 -6.52 1.17 -21.08
CA GLN A 123 -5.92 -0.16 -21.08
C GLN A 123 -6.25 -0.86 -19.76
N HIS A 124 -6.70 -2.11 -19.85
CA HIS A 124 -7.04 -2.93 -18.69
C HIS A 124 -5.83 -3.04 -17.73
N LEU A 125 -5.99 -2.53 -16.50
CA LEU A 125 -4.97 -2.57 -15.45
C LEU A 125 -4.60 -3.99 -14.99
N THR A 126 -5.44 -4.96 -15.35
CA THR A 126 -5.38 -6.36 -14.91
C THR A 126 -5.21 -7.36 -16.03
N GLN A 127 -5.18 -6.95 -17.31
CA GLN A 127 -4.85 -7.91 -18.38
C GLN A 127 -3.33 -8.04 -18.49
N GLU A 128 -2.85 -9.27 -18.33
CA GLU A 128 -1.61 -9.70 -18.94
C GLU A 128 -1.82 -9.57 -20.45
N ILE A 129 -1.25 -8.54 -21.06
CA ILE A 129 -1.20 -8.48 -22.51
C ILE A 129 -0.37 -9.69 -22.94
N THR A 130 -0.96 -10.60 -23.70
CA THR A 130 -0.18 -11.68 -24.32
C THR A 130 0.74 -11.04 -25.37
N VAL A 131 1.88 -11.67 -25.67
CA VAL A 131 2.84 -11.13 -26.67
C VAL A 131 2.16 -10.89 -28.02
N GLU A 132 1.16 -11.70 -28.38
CA GLU A 132 0.32 -11.49 -29.58
C GLU A 132 -0.47 -10.17 -29.57
N GLN A 133 -1.06 -9.81 -28.42
CA GLN A 133 -1.82 -8.56 -28.31
C GLN A 133 -0.92 -7.32 -28.32
N TRP A 134 0.32 -7.41 -27.81
CA TRP A 134 1.29 -6.32 -27.91
C TRP A 134 1.74 -6.07 -29.35
N LEU A 135 1.96 -7.14 -30.13
CA LEU A 135 2.34 -7.03 -31.54
C LEU A 135 1.24 -6.41 -32.41
N ALA A 136 -0.04 -6.69 -32.10
CA ALA A 136 -1.17 -6.12 -32.83
C ALA A 136 -1.37 -4.61 -32.58
N GLU A 137 -0.98 -4.09 -31.41
CA GLU A 137 -1.16 -2.68 -31.03
C GLU A 137 -0.04 -1.75 -31.52
N PHE A 138 1.17 -2.27 -31.80
CA PHE A 138 2.36 -1.45 -32.12
C PHE A 138 2.98 -1.68 -33.51
N LEU A 139 2.51 -2.65 -34.28
CA LEU A 139 2.98 -2.90 -35.65
C LEU A 139 1.90 -2.66 -36.73
N ASN A 140 0.84 -1.93 -36.40
CA ASN A 140 -0.16 -1.44 -37.36
C ASN A 140 -0.26 0.08 -37.33
#